data_AF-A0A3S0D7M8-F1
#
_entry.id   AF-A0A3S0D7M8-F1
#
_cell.length_a   1.000
_cell.length_b   1.000
_cell.length_c   1.000
_cell.angle_alpha   90.00
_cell.angle_beta   90.00
_cell.angle_gamma   90.00
#
_symmetry.space_group_name_H-M   'P 1'
#
loop_
_entity.id
_entity.type
_entity.pdbx_description
1 polymer ?
#
loop_
_entity_poly.entity_id
_entity_poly.type
_entity_poly.pdbx_seq_one_letter_code
_entity_poly.pdbx_strand_id
1 'polypeptide(L)'
;TVSKANIGRQLFAPTDIGHNKAAVLVNRINLSMNLSWKCVPARFANNQVSLQGIVIGCVDSRAARAQIRAAFEQARSLVWVDCGNSQYTGQVIFGARDRGTTVVPSVADLFPEVVDVDADAGDDVPSCSVAEALRKQDLMVNRFMADTAVNLIFQLLRKGEVDVQGAFIDVANFSMMPVRLDPKYWASMGWSKREPVAA
;
A
#
# COMPACT_ATOMS: atom_id res chain seq x y z
N THR A 1 16.38 -6.95 -2.99
CA THR A 1 17.42 -6.52 -3.95
C THR A 1 16.81 -6.36 -5.32
N VAL A 2 17.37 -5.50 -6.19
CA VAL A 2 16.97 -5.39 -7.59
C VAL A 2 17.41 -6.64 -8.35
N SER A 3 16.49 -7.23 -9.12
CA SER A 3 16.74 -8.39 -9.98
C SER A 3 16.35 -8.10 -11.44
N LYS A 4 16.69 -9.02 -12.36
CA LYS A 4 16.31 -8.94 -13.78
C LYS A 4 14.80 -8.77 -13.97
N ALA A 5 13.98 -9.42 -13.13
CA ALA A 5 12.53 -9.34 -13.17
C ALA A 5 11.95 -7.94 -12.86
N ASN A 6 12.76 -7.01 -12.35
CA ASN A 6 12.33 -5.64 -12.07
C ASN A 6 12.54 -4.68 -13.25
N ILE A 7 13.42 -5.03 -14.20
CA ILE A 7 13.77 -4.16 -15.32
C ILE A 7 12.59 -4.02 -16.28
N GLY A 8 12.29 -2.78 -16.69
CA GLY A 8 11.18 -2.47 -17.61
C GLY A 8 9.79 -2.42 -16.97
N ARG A 9 9.59 -3.04 -15.80
CA ARG A 9 8.31 -3.05 -15.05
C ARG A 9 8.32 -2.12 -13.84
N GLN A 10 9.50 -1.87 -13.29
CA GLN A 10 9.74 -0.96 -12.18
C GLN A 10 10.77 0.07 -12.64
N LEU A 11 10.91 1.16 -11.88
CA LEU A 11 11.86 2.23 -12.18
C LEU A 11 13.31 1.80 -11.86
N PHE A 12 13.80 0.71 -12.46
CA PHE A 12 15.16 0.21 -12.32
C PHE A 12 15.79 0.01 -13.71
N ALA A 13 17.08 0.34 -13.81
CA ALA A 13 17.92 0.13 -14.97
C ALA A 13 18.74 -1.17 -14.82
N PRO A 14 19.23 -1.77 -15.92
CA PRO A 14 20.08 -2.98 -15.85
C PRO A 14 21.29 -2.84 -14.92
N THR A 15 21.85 -1.64 -14.80
CA THR A 15 22.98 -1.32 -13.91
C THR A 15 22.62 -1.36 -12.42
N ASP A 16 21.34 -1.36 -12.07
CA ASP A 16 20.90 -1.40 -10.67
C ASP A 16 20.84 -2.83 -10.10
N ILE A 17 20.99 -3.87 -10.95
CA ILE A 17 20.88 -5.27 -10.54
C ILE A 17 21.92 -5.58 -9.45
N GLY A 18 21.48 -6.24 -8.38
CA GLY A 18 22.32 -6.55 -7.21
C GLY A 18 22.32 -5.47 -6.14
N HIS A 19 21.83 -4.27 -6.42
CA HIS A 19 21.72 -3.20 -5.42
C HIS A 19 20.41 -3.27 -4.61
N ASN A 20 20.39 -2.61 -3.45
CA ASN A 20 19.19 -2.49 -2.63
C ASN A 20 18.16 -1.55 -3.32
N LYS A 21 16.91 -2.01 -3.42
CA LYS A 21 15.83 -1.29 -4.11
C LYS A 21 15.58 0.11 -3.54
N ALA A 22 15.50 0.23 -2.21
CA ALA A 22 15.22 1.50 -1.53
C ALA A 22 16.38 2.49 -1.71
N ALA A 23 17.63 2.02 -1.56
CA ALA A 23 18.81 2.85 -1.73
C ALA A 23 18.91 3.42 -3.15
N VAL A 24 18.68 2.59 -4.17
CA VAL A 24 18.69 3.01 -5.58
C VAL A 24 17.64 4.09 -5.86
N LEU A 25 16.38 3.85 -5.47
CA LEU A 25 15.29 4.78 -5.76
C LEU A 25 15.44 6.10 -4.99
N VAL A 26 15.77 6.04 -3.70
CA VAL A 26 15.96 7.26 -2.89
C VAL A 26 17.11 8.11 -3.42
N ASN A 27 18.24 7.50 -3.76
CA ASN A 27 19.37 8.24 -4.32
C ASN A 27 18.99 8.92 -5.64
N ARG A 28 18.31 8.18 -6.54
CA ARG A 28 17.85 8.72 -7.82
C ARG A 28 16.86 9.88 -7.65
N ILE A 29 15.89 9.74 -6.75
CA ILE A 29 14.91 10.79 -6.46
C ILE A 29 15.60 12.03 -5.89
N ASN A 30 16.48 11.86 -4.91
CA ASN A 30 17.21 12.97 -4.30
C ASN A 30 18.06 13.73 -5.32
N LEU A 31 18.80 13.02 -6.18
CA LEU A 31 19.64 13.63 -7.21
C LEU A 31 18.81 14.34 -8.30
N SER A 32 17.70 13.74 -8.73
CA SER A 32 16.89 14.29 -9.83
C SER A 32 15.99 15.45 -9.41
N MET A 33 15.53 15.47 -8.15
CA MET A 33 14.54 16.43 -7.65
C MET A 33 15.09 17.40 -6.60
N ASN A 34 16.39 17.32 -6.30
CA ASN A 34 17.04 18.07 -5.21
C ASN A 34 16.31 17.90 -3.85
N LEU A 35 16.04 16.64 -3.49
CA LEU A 35 15.35 16.25 -2.26
C LEU A 35 16.29 15.56 -1.26
N SER A 36 15.81 15.35 -0.04
CA SER A 36 16.57 14.74 1.06
C SER A 36 15.87 13.52 1.70
N TRP A 37 15.25 12.67 0.88
CA TRP A 37 14.59 11.45 1.35
C TRP A 37 15.60 10.51 2.02
N LYS A 38 15.13 9.76 3.02
CA LYS A 38 15.92 8.78 3.77
C LYS A 38 15.49 7.37 3.38
N CYS A 39 16.44 6.48 3.20
CA CYS A 39 16.19 5.07 2.93
C CYS A 39 16.59 4.26 4.16
N VAL A 40 15.74 3.32 4.56
CA VAL A 40 16.05 2.29 5.56
C VAL A 40 16.02 0.95 4.83
N PRO A 41 17.18 0.37 4.47
CA PRO A 41 17.26 -0.84 3.67
C PRO A 41 17.04 -2.11 4.51
N ALA A 42 16.03 -2.10 5.38
CA ALA A 42 15.68 -3.19 6.28
C ALA A 42 14.22 -3.61 6.09
N ARG A 43 13.89 -4.83 6.50
CA ARG A 43 12.49 -5.25 6.60
C ARG A 43 11.81 -4.42 7.68
N PHE A 44 10.61 -3.93 7.39
CA PHE A 44 9.81 -3.20 8.36
C PHE A 44 9.34 -4.15 9.48
N ALA A 45 9.51 -3.71 10.72
CA ALA A 45 8.93 -4.34 11.90
C ALA A 45 8.27 -3.25 12.76
N ASN A 46 7.07 -3.53 13.26
CA ASN A 46 6.25 -2.55 13.98
C ASN A 46 6.93 -1.96 15.23
N ASN A 47 7.84 -2.71 15.86
CA ASN A 47 8.55 -2.33 17.06
C ASN A 47 9.78 -1.43 16.82
N GLN A 48 10.18 -1.21 15.57
CA GLN A 48 11.40 -0.46 15.24
C GLN A 48 11.15 1.02 15.00
N VAL A 49 9.96 1.40 14.54
CA VAL A 49 9.65 2.78 14.12
C VAL A 49 8.23 3.15 14.50
N SER A 50 8.07 4.28 15.19
CA SER A 50 6.77 4.92 15.37
C SER A 50 6.34 5.57 14.06
N LEU A 51 5.32 5.01 13.41
CA LEU A 51 4.75 5.57 12.20
C LEU A 51 3.94 6.84 12.52
N GLN A 52 4.09 7.88 11.70
CA GLN A 52 3.39 9.16 11.86
C GLN A 52 3.00 9.72 10.48
N GLY A 53 1.97 10.57 10.44
CA GLY A 53 1.53 11.23 9.21
C GLY A 53 0.82 10.28 8.24
N ILE A 54 1.32 10.20 7.01
CA ILE A 54 0.76 9.34 5.95
C ILE A 54 1.75 8.20 5.67
N VAL A 55 1.28 6.97 5.85
CA VAL A 55 2.00 5.74 5.50
C VAL A 55 1.42 5.20 4.21
N ILE A 56 2.28 4.95 3.23
CA ILE A 56 1.88 4.36 1.94
C ILE A 56 2.41 2.92 1.91
N GLY A 57 1.53 1.95 2.03
CA GLY A 57 1.85 0.52 2.02
C GLY A 57 1.80 -0.04 0.62
N CYS A 58 2.95 -0.24 -0.02
CA CYS A 58 3.08 -0.87 -1.34
C CYS A 58 3.82 -2.22 -1.22
N VAL A 59 3.33 -3.09 -0.34
CA VAL A 59 3.93 -4.40 -0.03
C VAL A 59 3.19 -5.54 -0.73
N ASP A 60 3.93 -6.60 -1.04
CA ASP A 60 3.46 -7.75 -1.82
C ASP A 60 3.10 -8.97 -0.97
N SER A 61 3.28 -8.93 0.35
CA SER A 61 2.92 -10.03 1.25
C SER A 61 1.94 -9.63 2.35
N ARG A 62 1.09 -10.59 2.76
CA ARG A 62 0.15 -10.39 3.86
C ARG A 62 0.90 -10.24 5.17
N ALA A 63 2.00 -10.98 5.36
CA ALA A 63 2.91 -10.81 6.49
C ALA A 63 3.42 -9.36 6.65
N ALA A 64 3.88 -8.72 5.57
CA ALA A 64 4.32 -7.32 5.63
C ALA A 64 3.15 -6.37 5.92
N ARG A 65 1.97 -6.63 5.34
CA ARG A 65 0.76 -5.86 5.60
C ARG A 65 0.31 -5.98 7.06
N ALA A 66 0.44 -7.16 7.67
CA ALA A 66 0.14 -7.41 9.09
C ALA A 66 1.06 -6.58 10.01
N GLN A 67 2.33 -6.41 9.66
CA GLN A 67 3.24 -5.52 10.41
C GLN A 67 2.78 -4.06 10.35
N ILE A 68 2.37 -3.58 9.17
CA ILE A 68 1.83 -2.22 9.01
C ILE A 68 0.53 -2.06 9.81
N ARG A 69 -0.36 -3.06 9.77
CA ARG A 69 -1.60 -3.11 10.55
C ARG A 69 -1.31 -2.98 12.06
N ALA A 70 -0.36 -3.74 12.58
CA ALA A 70 -0.02 -3.68 14.00
C ALA A 70 0.53 -2.29 14.40
N ALA A 71 1.36 -1.68 13.54
CA ALA A 71 1.85 -0.31 13.76
C ALA A 71 0.71 0.73 13.68
N PHE A 72 -0.23 0.55 12.75
CA PHE A 72 -1.43 1.38 12.62
C PHE A 72 -2.28 1.31 13.89
N GLU A 73 -2.52 0.13 14.45
CA GLU A 73 -3.32 -0.04 15.67
C GLU A 73 -2.72 0.63 16.91
N GLN A 74 -1.39 0.71 16.98
CA GLN A 74 -0.68 1.37 18.07
C GLN A 74 -0.59 2.90 17.89
N ALA A 75 -0.86 3.41 16.69
CA ALA A 75 -0.70 4.82 16.40
C ALA A 75 -1.83 5.68 17.00
N ARG A 76 -1.44 6.81 17.58
CA ARG A 76 -2.39 7.82 18.07
C ARG A 76 -3.07 8.56 16.91
N SER A 77 -2.32 8.94 15.89
CA SER A 77 -2.83 9.62 14.71
C SER A 77 -2.02 9.18 13.49
N LEU A 78 -2.69 8.56 12.51
CA LEU A 78 -2.04 7.98 11.33
C LEU A 78 -3.05 7.80 10.21
N VAL A 79 -2.67 8.17 8.99
CA VAL A 79 -3.35 7.74 7.77
C VAL A 79 -2.51 6.64 7.13
N TRP A 80 -3.12 5.50 6.86
CA TRP A 80 -2.47 4.41 6.14
C TRP A 80 -3.18 4.19 4.81
N VAL A 81 -2.50 4.47 3.70
CA VAL A 81 -2.94 4.18 2.33
C VAL A 81 -2.34 2.84 1.91
N ASP A 82 -3.14 1.78 1.83
CA ASP A 82 -2.71 0.49 1.29
C ASP A 82 -2.89 0.46 -0.23
N CYS A 83 -1.87 -0.03 -0.92
CA CYS A 83 -1.85 -0.21 -2.37
C CYS A 83 -1.52 -1.68 -2.66
N GLY A 84 -2.55 -2.45 -3.01
CA GLY A 84 -2.42 -3.87 -3.38
C GLY A 84 -2.79 -4.09 -4.83
N ASN A 85 -2.17 -5.09 -5.47
CA ASN A 85 -2.59 -5.55 -6.78
C ASN A 85 -2.29 -7.02 -7.03
N SER A 86 -3.13 -7.62 -7.84
CA SER A 86 -2.96 -8.91 -8.49
C SER A 86 -2.37 -8.69 -9.90
N GLN A 87 -2.63 -9.61 -10.84
CA GLN A 87 -2.15 -9.48 -12.20
C GLN A 87 -2.71 -8.25 -12.94
N TYR A 88 -4.02 -8.03 -12.87
CA TYR A 88 -4.75 -6.99 -13.62
C TYR A 88 -5.72 -6.18 -12.76
N THR A 89 -5.98 -6.61 -11.52
CA THR A 89 -6.82 -5.89 -10.56
C THR A 89 -6.02 -5.40 -9.37
N GLY A 90 -6.58 -4.47 -8.61
CA GLY A 90 -6.01 -4.05 -7.35
C GLY A 90 -6.90 -3.08 -6.60
N GLN A 91 -6.36 -2.55 -5.52
CA GLN A 91 -7.04 -1.59 -4.67
C GLN A 91 -6.06 -0.53 -4.16
N VAL A 92 -6.60 0.66 -3.97
CA VAL A 92 -6.00 1.72 -3.18
C VAL A 92 -7.03 2.15 -2.15
N ILE A 93 -6.79 1.90 -0.87
CA ILE A 93 -7.74 2.18 0.21
C ILE A 93 -6.98 2.80 1.37
N PHE A 94 -7.45 3.94 1.87
CA PHE A 94 -6.90 4.50 3.10
C PHE A 94 -7.74 4.16 4.33
N GLY A 95 -7.06 3.94 5.46
CA GLY A 95 -7.63 3.97 6.80
C GLY A 95 -7.05 5.14 7.58
N ALA A 96 -7.76 5.59 8.61
CA ALA A 96 -7.30 6.69 9.45
C ALA A 96 -7.61 6.42 10.92
N ARG A 97 -6.62 6.73 11.77
CA ARG A 97 -6.78 6.86 13.21
C ARG A 97 -6.57 8.29 13.63
N ASP A 98 -7.37 8.72 14.60
CA ASP A 98 -7.17 9.95 15.34
C ASP A 98 -7.42 9.73 16.83
N ARG A 99 -6.61 10.36 17.68
CA ARG A 99 -6.62 10.23 19.14
C ARG A 99 -6.70 8.77 19.64
N GLY A 100 -6.03 7.86 18.93
CA GLY A 100 -5.99 6.43 19.26
C GLY A 100 -7.25 5.66 18.88
N THR A 101 -8.19 6.25 18.14
CA THR A 101 -9.41 5.60 17.65
C THR A 101 -9.42 5.52 16.13
N THR A 102 -9.86 4.40 15.58
CA THR A 102 -10.11 4.27 14.13
C THR A 102 -11.32 5.11 13.73
N VAL A 103 -11.07 6.17 12.94
CA VAL A 103 -12.10 7.06 12.42
C VAL A 103 -12.52 6.70 11.00
N VAL A 104 -11.63 6.04 10.25
CA VAL A 104 -11.91 5.43 8.94
C VAL A 104 -11.30 4.03 8.97
N PRO A 105 -12.07 2.95 8.70
CA PRO A 105 -11.54 1.59 8.71
C PRO A 105 -10.38 1.45 7.72
N SER A 106 -9.33 0.73 8.09
CA SER A 106 -8.25 0.38 7.16
C SER A 106 -8.67 -0.73 6.19
N VAL A 107 -7.84 -0.98 5.17
CA VAL A 107 -8.04 -2.13 4.28
C VAL A 107 -8.16 -3.44 5.07
N ALA A 108 -7.40 -3.60 6.15
CA ALA A 108 -7.40 -4.80 6.99
C ALA A 108 -8.62 -4.86 7.93
N ASP A 109 -9.32 -3.74 8.16
CA ASP A 109 -10.60 -3.75 8.87
C ASP A 109 -11.75 -4.16 7.96
N LEU A 110 -11.69 -3.79 6.68
CA LEU A 110 -12.70 -4.11 5.67
C LEU A 110 -12.49 -5.51 5.07
N PHE A 111 -11.23 -5.94 4.94
CA PHE A 111 -10.81 -7.19 4.29
C PHE A 111 -9.74 -7.88 5.14
N PRO A 112 -10.10 -8.57 6.24
CA PRO A 112 -9.14 -9.17 7.17
C PRO A 112 -8.18 -10.18 6.51
N GLU A 113 -8.59 -10.81 5.41
CA GLU A 113 -7.79 -11.77 4.65
C GLU A 113 -6.49 -11.17 4.08
N VAL A 114 -6.43 -9.85 3.89
CA VAL A 114 -5.24 -9.17 3.32
C VAL A 114 -4.05 -9.13 4.29
N VAL A 115 -4.29 -9.46 5.57
CA VAL A 115 -3.27 -9.56 6.63
C VAL A 115 -3.20 -10.97 7.24
N ASP A 116 -3.96 -11.93 6.70
CA ASP A 116 -3.92 -13.32 7.14
C ASP A 116 -2.62 -13.99 6.67
N VAL A 117 -1.69 -14.20 7.60
CA VAL A 117 -0.35 -14.74 7.31
C VAL A 117 -0.40 -16.22 6.96
N ASP A 118 -1.38 -16.97 7.48
CA ASP A 118 -1.50 -18.40 7.26
C ASP A 118 -1.95 -18.72 5.82
N ALA A 119 -2.55 -17.73 5.14
CA ALA A 119 -2.96 -17.82 3.75
C ALA A 119 -1.85 -17.55 2.72
N ASP A 120 -0.63 -17.17 3.14
CA ASP A 120 0.51 -16.91 2.23
C ASP A 120 1.22 -18.20 1.75
N ALA A 121 0.80 -19.39 2.21
CA ALA A 121 1.53 -20.66 2.07
C ALA A 121 1.70 -21.24 0.63
N GLY A 122 1.43 -20.47 -0.43
CA GLY A 122 1.50 -20.97 -1.82
C GLY A 122 2.02 -20.00 -2.90
N ASP A 123 2.18 -18.70 -2.61
CA ASP A 123 2.35 -17.67 -3.67
C ASP A 123 3.82 -17.25 -3.94
N ASP A 124 4.77 -17.78 -3.18
CA ASP A 124 6.13 -17.23 -3.04
C ASP A 124 7.15 -17.76 -4.07
N VAL A 125 6.70 -18.18 -5.27
CA VAL A 125 7.62 -18.61 -6.35
C VAL A 125 8.30 -17.38 -6.97
N PRO A 126 9.63 -17.19 -6.87
CA PRO A 126 10.29 -16.02 -7.44
C PRO A 126 10.19 -15.99 -8.97
N SER A 127 9.94 -14.82 -9.57
CA SER A 127 10.02 -14.68 -11.03
C SER A 127 11.48 -14.64 -11.48
N CYS A 128 11.91 -15.62 -12.26
CA CYS A 128 13.27 -15.73 -12.78
C CYS A 128 13.50 -14.83 -14.00
N SER A 129 12.43 -14.45 -14.71
CA SER A 129 12.44 -13.61 -15.91
C SER A 129 11.44 -12.46 -15.87
N VAL A 130 11.58 -11.51 -16.79
CA VAL A 130 10.61 -10.40 -17.00
C VAL A 130 9.27 -10.95 -17.49
N ALA A 131 9.27 -11.94 -18.39
CA ALA A 131 8.06 -12.55 -18.91
C ALA A 131 7.24 -13.25 -17.81
N GLU A 132 7.88 -13.97 -16.89
CA GLU A 132 7.21 -14.58 -15.74
C GLU A 132 6.71 -13.52 -14.75
N ALA A 133 7.46 -12.44 -14.55
CA ALA A 133 7.02 -11.33 -13.70
C ALA A 133 5.77 -10.64 -14.27
N LEU A 134 5.66 -10.51 -15.59
CA LEU A 134 4.48 -9.96 -16.27
C LEU A 134 3.24 -10.88 -16.15
N ARG A 135 3.44 -12.20 -16.01
CA ARG A 135 2.33 -13.13 -15.71
C ARG A 135 1.81 -12.98 -14.29
N LYS A 136 2.62 -12.52 -13.35
CA LYS A 136 2.17 -12.24 -11.97
C LYS A 136 1.51 -10.88 -11.82
N GLN A 137 2.05 -9.87 -12.49
CA GLN A 137 1.61 -8.47 -12.45
C GLN A 137 1.86 -7.85 -13.82
N ASP A 138 0.79 -7.47 -14.52
CA ASP A 138 0.89 -6.86 -15.84
C ASP A 138 1.66 -5.52 -15.76
N LEU A 139 2.17 -5.07 -16.90
CA LEU A 139 3.08 -3.94 -17.01
C LEU A 139 2.52 -2.66 -16.39
N MET A 140 1.22 -2.41 -16.55
CA MET A 140 0.58 -1.15 -16.14
C MET A 140 -0.07 -1.19 -14.75
N VAL A 141 -0.33 -2.37 -14.17
CA VAL A 141 -1.14 -2.47 -12.94
C VAL A 141 -0.55 -1.66 -11.78
N ASN A 142 0.77 -1.75 -11.59
CA ASN A 142 1.47 -0.98 -10.56
C ASN A 142 1.36 0.52 -10.78
N ARG A 143 1.36 0.98 -12.05
CA ARG A 143 1.25 2.41 -12.36
C ARG A 143 -0.15 2.93 -12.06
N PHE A 144 -1.19 2.18 -12.41
CA PHE A 144 -2.57 2.52 -12.06
C PHE A 144 -2.79 2.62 -10.55
N MET A 145 -2.24 1.69 -9.76
CA MET A 145 -2.29 1.80 -8.29
C MET A 145 -1.55 3.04 -7.78
N ALA A 146 -0.32 3.25 -8.27
CA ALA A 146 0.51 4.37 -7.83
C ALA A 146 -0.14 5.73 -8.15
N ASP A 147 -0.66 5.91 -9.36
CA ASP A 147 -1.31 7.16 -9.77
C ASP A 147 -2.62 7.39 -9.02
N THR A 148 -3.37 6.32 -8.73
CA THR A 148 -4.58 6.42 -7.90
C THR A 148 -4.23 6.85 -6.47
N ALA A 149 -3.21 6.25 -5.86
CA ALA A 149 -2.75 6.62 -4.53
C ALA A 149 -2.23 8.07 -4.46
N VAL A 150 -1.43 8.48 -5.43
CA VAL A 150 -0.94 9.86 -5.53
C VAL A 150 -2.10 10.83 -5.68
N ASN A 151 -3.09 10.55 -6.53
CA ASN A 151 -4.25 11.42 -6.70
C ASN A 151 -5.09 11.50 -5.41
N LEU A 152 -5.32 10.38 -4.71
CA LEU A 152 -6.03 10.34 -3.45
C LEU A 152 -5.32 11.18 -2.37
N ILE A 153 -4.00 11.00 -2.23
CA ILE A 153 -3.16 11.76 -1.30
C ILE A 153 -3.12 13.24 -1.67
N PHE A 154 -3.03 13.56 -2.97
CA PHE A 154 -3.06 14.94 -3.43
C PHE A 154 -4.38 15.62 -3.06
N GLN A 155 -5.52 14.95 -3.23
CA GLN A 155 -6.81 15.51 -2.82
C GLN A 155 -6.88 15.74 -1.30
N LEU A 156 -6.46 14.75 -0.50
CA LEU A 156 -6.36 14.88 0.96
C LEU A 156 -5.53 16.12 1.37
N LEU A 157 -4.34 16.28 0.79
CA LEU A 157 -3.43 17.37 1.15
C LEU A 157 -3.86 18.74 0.58
N ARG A 158 -4.38 18.77 -0.65
CA ARG A 158 -4.66 20.02 -1.36
C ARG A 158 -6.02 20.61 -1.01
N LYS A 159 -7.02 19.76 -0.83
CA LYS A 159 -8.41 20.16 -0.56
C LYS A 159 -8.76 20.06 0.93
N GLY A 160 -8.04 19.24 1.69
CA GLY A 160 -8.35 18.98 3.11
C GLY A 160 -9.54 18.04 3.32
N GLU A 161 -10.17 17.58 2.24
CA GLU A 161 -11.32 16.68 2.27
C GLU A 161 -11.31 15.73 1.06
N VAL A 162 -11.96 14.57 1.23
CA VAL A 162 -12.20 13.58 0.17
C VAL A 162 -13.56 12.90 0.38
N ASP A 163 -14.27 12.63 -0.71
CA ASP A 163 -15.57 11.93 -0.67
C ASP A 163 -15.43 10.40 -0.72
N VAL A 164 -14.23 9.93 -1.04
CA VAL A 164 -13.92 8.52 -1.24
C VAL A 164 -12.75 8.12 -0.37
N GLN A 165 -12.86 6.93 0.21
CA GLN A 165 -11.81 6.27 0.96
C GLN A 165 -10.72 5.68 0.04
N GLY A 166 -11.07 5.43 -1.21
CA GLY A 166 -10.22 4.69 -2.13
C GLY A 166 -10.97 4.20 -3.34
N ALA A 167 -10.40 3.23 -4.04
CA ALA A 167 -11.02 2.55 -5.17
C ALA A 167 -10.47 1.12 -5.37
N PHE A 168 -11.33 0.26 -5.91
CA PHE A 168 -10.94 -0.95 -6.62
C PHE A 168 -10.72 -0.63 -8.08
N ILE A 169 -9.72 -1.24 -8.69
CA ILE A 169 -9.32 -0.98 -10.06
C ILE A 169 -9.20 -2.31 -10.80
N ASP A 170 -9.76 -2.37 -11.99
CA ASP A 170 -9.58 -3.44 -12.95
C ASP A 170 -9.03 -2.83 -14.25
N VAL A 171 -7.73 -3.06 -14.48
CA VAL A 171 -7.01 -2.50 -15.62
C VAL A 171 -7.38 -3.24 -16.92
N ALA A 172 -7.74 -4.52 -16.85
CA ALA A 172 -8.12 -5.29 -18.02
C ALA A 172 -9.49 -4.86 -18.57
N ASN A 173 -10.43 -4.54 -17.68
CA ASN A 173 -11.79 -4.12 -18.03
C ASN A 173 -12.01 -2.60 -17.97
N PHE A 174 -10.94 -1.81 -17.80
CA PHE A 174 -11.00 -0.34 -17.71
C PHE A 174 -12.03 0.17 -16.68
N SER A 175 -12.07 -0.47 -15.51
CA SER A 175 -13.02 -0.14 -14.45
C SER A 175 -12.33 0.41 -13.21
N MET A 176 -12.93 1.43 -12.59
CA MET A 176 -12.54 1.96 -11.29
C MET A 176 -13.79 2.15 -10.44
N MET A 177 -13.89 1.38 -9.35
CA MET A 177 -15.04 1.39 -8.45
C MET A 177 -14.67 2.08 -7.13
N PRO A 178 -15.29 3.22 -6.78
CA PRO A 178 -14.92 3.96 -5.58
C PRO A 178 -15.37 3.24 -4.31
N VAL A 179 -14.51 3.25 -3.29
CA VAL A 179 -14.86 2.89 -1.91
C VAL A 179 -15.36 4.16 -1.24
N ARG A 180 -16.66 4.20 -0.92
CA ARG A 180 -17.30 5.39 -0.35
C ARG A 180 -16.84 5.62 1.09
N LEU A 181 -16.60 6.88 1.44
CA LEU A 181 -16.33 7.29 2.81
C LEU A 181 -17.66 7.45 3.59
N ASP A 182 -18.39 6.35 3.78
CA ASP A 182 -19.73 6.34 4.38
C ASP A 182 -19.87 5.18 5.39
N PRO A 183 -20.23 5.46 6.66
CA PRO A 183 -20.51 4.42 7.65
C PRO A 183 -21.53 3.37 7.22
N LYS A 184 -22.54 3.73 6.41
CA LYS A 184 -23.51 2.75 5.89
C LYS A 184 -22.86 1.81 4.87
N TYR A 185 -21.97 2.35 4.03
CA TYR A 185 -21.19 1.57 3.09
C TYR A 185 -20.26 0.59 3.84
N TRP A 186 -19.58 1.05 4.90
CA TRP A 186 -18.76 0.19 5.75
C TRP A 186 -19.56 -0.92 6.45
N ALA A 187 -20.75 -0.59 6.97
CA ALA A 187 -21.65 -1.56 7.56
C ALA A 187 -22.09 -2.64 6.57
N SER A 188 -22.32 -2.29 5.30
CA SER A 188 -22.63 -3.25 4.24
C SER A 188 -21.45 -4.20 3.92
N MET A 189 -20.22 -3.78 4.21
CA MET A 189 -19.02 -4.62 4.13
C MET A 189 -18.73 -5.38 5.44
N GLY A 190 -19.65 -5.36 6.41
CA GLY A 190 -19.51 -6.07 7.68
C GLY A 190 -18.69 -5.33 8.74
N TRP A 191 -18.28 -4.08 8.50
CA TRP A 191 -17.57 -3.28 9.49
C TRP A 191 -18.52 -2.44 10.34
N SER A 192 -18.40 -2.55 11.67
CA SER A 192 -19.06 -1.66 12.62
C SER A 192 -18.03 -0.96 13.50
N LYS A 193 -18.28 0.31 13.82
CA LYS A 193 -17.42 1.06 14.73
C LYS A 193 -17.49 0.42 16.10
N ARG A 194 -16.37 -0.14 16.57
CA ARG A 194 -16.28 -0.65 17.95
C ARG A 194 -16.41 0.54 18.90
N GLU A 195 -17.35 0.46 19.84
CA GLU A 195 -17.41 1.42 20.94
C GLU A 195 -16.07 1.38 21.71
N PRO A 196 -15.55 2.51 22.19
CA PRO A 196 -14.39 2.48 23.06
C PRO A 196 -14.74 1.62 24.28
N VAL A 197 -13.92 0.61 24.59
CA VAL A 197 -14.00 -0.06 25.88
C VAL A 197 -13.74 1.01 26.93
N ALA A 198 -14.74 1.31 27.75
CA ALA A 198 -14.60 2.26 28.85
C ALA A 198 -13.40 1.84 29.72
N ALA A 199 -12.51 2.79 29.98
CA ALA A 199 -11.31 2.60 30.79
C ALA A 199 -11.65 2.26 32.25
#